data_AF-A0A8T6HGA7-F1
#
_entry.id   AF-A0A8T6HGA7-F1
#
_cell.length_a   1.000
_cell.length_b   1.000
_cell.length_c   1.000
_cell.angle_alpha   90.00
_cell.angle_beta   90.00
_cell.angle_gamma   90.00
#
_symmetry.space_group_name_H-M   'P 1'
#
loop_
_entity.id
_entity.type
_entity.pdbx_description
1 polymer ?
#
loop_
_entity_poly.entity_id
_entity_poly.type
_entity_poly.pdbx_seq_one_letter_code
_entity_poly.pdbx_strand_id
1 'polypeptide(L)'
;MDILAEADEGVVVVENQLERTDHSHLGQLLTYAAGRDAWTLIWITPEMRDEHRAALDWLNRWTTDEIEAYGVEVRAVRIGDSLPAPEFRAVAFPNNWSKQARSRNPESSMSNDERSRRVDFFDTLARRALERKLTDSTGFGSVAKSKSFPCRVGERGLKYWVDLRTSGVASVQLEIRTGDMGRNESIIEALEGDMVSIGQELGFEPQFFRPDPDGRRGRIKGAVMTFRDASINDPPDQIEETLVWCLEGLGGFQRVLEPRLRVIIDELDSEEA
;
A
#
# COMPACT_ATOMS: atom_id res chain seq x y z
N MET A 1 6.13 -15.38 -25.67
CA MET A 1 5.97 -16.15 -24.42
C MET A 1 7.19 -17.00 -24.20
N ASP A 2 7.92 -16.63 -23.16
CA ASP A 2 9.18 -17.27 -22.82
C ASP A 2 9.03 -18.26 -21.68
N ILE A 3 8.18 -17.95 -20.69
CA ILE A 3 7.99 -18.82 -19.53
C ILE A 3 6.50 -18.93 -19.20
N LEU A 4 6.04 -20.16 -19.02
CA LEU A 4 4.75 -20.50 -18.44
C LEU A 4 5.02 -21.15 -17.08
N ALA A 5 4.38 -20.64 -16.04
CA ALA A 5 4.49 -21.18 -14.69
C ALA A 5 3.11 -21.51 -14.12
N GLU A 6 3.06 -22.49 -13.23
CA GLU A 6 1.90 -22.78 -12.40
C GLU A 6 2.24 -22.36 -10.96
N ALA A 7 1.39 -21.53 -10.38
CA ALA A 7 1.42 -21.16 -8.97
C ALA A 7 0.17 -21.72 -8.27
N ASP A 8 0.14 -21.70 -6.94
CA ASP A 8 -0.98 -22.21 -6.13
C ASP A 8 -2.32 -21.53 -6.49
N GLU A 9 -2.26 -20.33 -7.07
CA GLU A 9 -3.41 -19.48 -7.45
C GLU A 9 -3.78 -19.57 -8.95
N GLY A 10 -2.99 -20.28 -9.77
CA GLY A 10 -3.30 -20.51 -11.18
C GLY A 10 -2.11 -20.36 -12.13
N VAL A 11 -2.43 -20.20 -13.42
CA VAL A 11 -1.44 -20.10 -14.49
C VAL A 11 -0.87 -18.68 -14.56
N VAL A 12 0.46 -18.60 -14.57
CA VAL A 12 1.23 -17.36 -14.70
C VAL A 12 1.94 -17.36 -16.05
N VAL A 13 1.73 -16.30 -16.83
CA VAL A 13 2.45 -16.08 -18.10
C VAL A 13 3.51 -15.02 -17.88
N VAL A 14 4.75 -15.35 -18.23
CA VAL A 14 5.88 -14.42 -18.15
C VAL A 14 6.47 -14.19 -19.54
N GLU A 15 6.56 -12.92 -19.92
CA GLU A 15 7.23 -12.43 -21.11
C GLU A 15 8.52 -11.72 -20.71
N ASN A 16 9.68 -12.16 -21.24
CA ASN A 16 10.94 -11.48 -21.03
C ASN A 16 11.34 -10.75 -22.32
N GLN A 17 11.69 -9.49 -22.22
CA GLN A 17 12.17 -8.72 -23.36
C GLN A 17 13.52 -8.10 -23.01
N LEU A 18 14.55 -8.37 -23.82
CA LEU A 18 15.90 -7.86 -23.57
C LEU A 18 16.05 -6.38 -23.96
N GLU A 19 15.17 -5.88 -24.81
CA GLU A 19 15.04 -4.48 -25.17
C GLU A 19 13.89 -3.80 -24.42
N ARG A 20 13.76 -2.48 -24.60
CA ARG A 20 12.60 -1.72 -24.17
C ARG A 20 11.31 -2.29 -24.77
N THR A 21 10.21 -2.15 -24.04
CA THR A 21 8.92 -2.72 -24.45
C THR A 21 8.42 -2.27 -25.83
N ASP A 22 7.70 -3.16 -26.53
CA ASP A 22 7.01 -2.86 -27.78
C ASP A 22 5.60 -3.48 -27.87
N HIS A 23 4.83 -3.01 -28.85
CA HIS A 23 3.44 -3.45 -29.05
C HIS A 23 3.33 -4.94 -29.43
N SER A 24 4.36 -5.52 -30.07
CA SER A 24 4.34 -6.92 -30.49
C SER A 24 4.37 -7.82 -29.26
N HIS A 25 5.29 -7.57 -28.32
CA HIS A 25 5.41 -8.35 -27.09
C HIS A 25 4.20 -8.16 -26.17
N LEU A 26 3.63 -6.95 -26.10
CA LEU A 26 2.36 -6.75 -25.39
C LEU A 26 1.23 -7.60 -25.98
N GLY A 27 1.09 -7.59 -27.31
CA GLY A 27 0.10 -8.40 -28.01
C GLY A 27 0.29 -9.90 -27.78
N GLN A 28 1.55 -10.36 -27.77
CA GLN A 28 1.90 -11.74 -27.43
C GLN A 28 1.47 -12.07 -26.01
N LEU A 29 1.92 -11.30 -25.02
CA LEU A 29 1.59 -11.49 -23.60
C LEU A 29 0.07 -11.68 -23.39
N LEU A 30 -0.75 -10.80 -23.98
CA LEU A 30 -2.22 -10.89 -23.91
C LEU A 30 -2.79 -12.12 -24.62
N THR A 31 -2.27 -12.45 -25.79
CA THR A 31 -2.71 -13.62 -26.57
C THR A 31 -2.41 -14.92 -25.82
N TYR A 32 -1.24 -15.00 -25.19
CA TYR A 32 -0.85 -16.16 -24.39
C TYR A 32 -1.67 -16.28 -23.12
N ALA A 33 -1.92 -15.17 -22.42
CA ALA A 33 -2.79 -15.19 -21.25
C ALA A 33 -4.20 -15.69 -21.59
N ALA A 34 -4.80 -15.15 -22.66
CA ALA A 34 -6.12 -15.58 -23.13
C ALA A 34 -6.15 -17.03 -23.60
N GLY A 35 -5.07 -17.51 -24.23
CA GLY A 35 -4.98 -18.90 -24.71
C GLY A 35 -4.70 -19.94 -23.62
N ARG A 36 -4.36 -19.49 -22.41
CA ARG A 36 -3.95 -20.36 -21.28
C ARG A 36 -4.82 -20.18 -20.03
N ASP A 37 -5.88 -19.39 -20.13
CA ASP A 37 -6.70 -18.96 -18.99
C ASP A 37 -5.83 -18.45 -17.82
N ALA A 38 -4.79 -17.68 -18.16
CA ALA A 38 -3.84 -17.17 -17.17
C ALA A 38 -4.41 -15.95 -16.46
N TRP A 39 -4.34 -15.99 -15.14
CA TRP A 39 -4.79 -14.93 -14.25
C TRP A 39 -3.67 -13.91 -14.00
N THR A 40 -2.41 -14.34 -14.03
CA THR A 40 -1.26 -13.46 -13.78
C THR A 40 -0.40 -13.30 -15.03
N LEU A 41 -0.13 -12.05 -15.39
CA LEU A 41 0.69 -11.64 -16.53
C LEU A 41 1.89 -10.87 -15.99
N ILE A 42 3.11 -11.29 -16.31
CA ILE A 42 4.34 -10.61 -15.90
C ILE A 42 5.16 -10.27 -17.14
N TRP A 43 5.50 -9.00 -17.32
CA TRP A 43 6.36 -8.54 -18.40
C TRP A 43 7.65 -7.94 -17.83
N ILE A 44 8.76 -8.63 -18.08
CA ILE A 44 10.10 -8.26 -17.59
C ILE A 44 10.90 -7.63 -18.73
N THR A 45 11.45 -6.44 -18.50
CA THR A 45 12.26 -5.70 -19.49
C THR A 45 13.32 -4.83 -18.81
N PRO A 46 14.41 -4.40 -19.46
CA PRO A 46 15.28 -3.36 -18.90
C PRO A 46 14.62 -1.97 -18.79
N GLU A 47 13.63 -1.67 -19.63
CA GLU A 47 12.98 -0.35 -19.69
C GLU A 47 11.51 -0.46 -20.12
N MET A 48 10.59 -0.08 -19.24
CA MET A 48 9.16 -0.06 -19.53
C MET A 48 8.74 1.31 -20.08
N ARG A 49 8.35 1.37 -21.37
CA ARG A 49 7.79 2.60 -21.96
C ARG A 49 6.49 3.00 -21.27
N ASP A 50 6.29 4.31 -21.09
CA ASP A 50 5.12 4.89 -20.43
C ASP A 50 3.79 4.43 -21.03
N GLU A 51 3.70 4.27 -22.35
CA GLU A 51 2.50 3.80 -23.04
C GLU A 51 2.13 2.34 -22.68
N HIS A 52 3.14 1.48 -22.50
CA HIS A 52 2.93 0.09 -22.11
C HIS A 52 2.66 -0.04 -20.62
N ARG A 53 3.35 0.75 -19.78
CA ARG A 53 3.00 0.91 -18.36
C ARG A 53 1.53 1.33 -18.22
N ALA A 54 1.11 2.36 -18.95
CA ALA A 54 -0.27 2.85 -18.93
C ALA A 54 -1.28 1.81 -19.42
N ALA A 55 -0.90 0.94 -20.36
CA ALA A 55 -1.72 -0.19 -20.82
C ALA A 55 -1.87 -1.27 -19.74
N LEU A 56 -0.78 -1.65 -19.05
CA LEU A 56 -0.82 -2.58 -17.92
C LEU A 56 -1.64 -1.99 -16.76
N ASP A 57 -1.47 -0.71 -16.46
CA ASP A 57 -2.30 0.01 -15.49
C ASP A 57 -3.77 0.11 -15.92
N TRP A 58 -4.04 0.20 -17.21
CA TRP A 58 -5.41 0.14 -17.75
C TRP A 58 -6.01 -1.25 -17.54
N LEU A 59 -5.28 -2.32 -17.84
CA LEU A 59 -5.72 -3.71 -17.59
C LEU A 59 -6.05 -3.87 -16.12
N ASN A 60 -5.09 -3.59 -15.23
CA ASN A 60 -5.29 -3.66 -13.79
C ASN A 60 -6.46 -2.80 -13.28
N ARG A 61 -6.90 -1.78 -14.00
CA ARG A 61 -8.08 -0.99 -13.62
C ARG A 61 -9.38 -1.64 -14.07
N TRP A 62 -9.42 -2.20 -15.28
CA TRP A 62 -10.66 -2.56 -15.99
C TRP A 62 -10.93 -4.07 -16.09
N THR A 63 -9.97 -4.92 -15.78
CA THR A 63 -10.17 -6.38 -15.73
C THR A 63 -10.77 -6.83 -14.40
N THR A 64 -11.21 -8.09 -14.33
CA THR A 64 -11.73 -8.72 -13.10
C THR A 64 -10.66 -8.76 -12.00
N ASP A 65 -11.09 -8.99 -10.76
CA ASP A 65 -10.18 -9.11 -9.62
C ASP A 65 -9.17 -10.26 -9.80
N GLU A 66 -9.49 -11.23 -10.66
CA GLU A 66 -8.66 -12.38 -10.96
C GLU A 66 -7.50 -12.07 -11.92
N ILE A 67 -7.58 -11.02 -12.76
CA ILE A 67 -6.51 -10.72 -13.73
C ILE A 67 -5.52 -9.70 -13.16
N GLU A 68 -4.27 -10.12 -12.98
CA GLU A 68 -3.19 -9.31 -12.44
C GLU A 68 -2.07 -9.11 -13.47
N ALA A 69 -1.78 -7.86 -13.81
CA ALA A 69 -0.74 -7.52 -14.78
C ALA A 69 0.42 -6.79 -14.10
N TYR A 70 1.64 -7.29 -14.30
CA TYR A 70 2.87 -6.75 -13.75
C TYR A 70 3.80 -6.29 -14.87
N GLY A 71 4.32 -5.08 -14.73
CA GLY A 71 5.44 -4.57 -15.50
C GLY A 71 6.65 -4.47 -14.59
N VAL A 72 7.72 -5.19 -14.93
CA VAL A 72 8.92 -5.31 -14.10
C VAL A 72 10.13 -4.82 -14.89
N GLU A 73 10.82 -3.84 -14.33
CA GLU A 73 12.15 -3.46 -14.82
C GLU A 73 13.22 -4.31 -14.16
N VAL A 74 14.12 -4.90 -14.97
CA VAL A 74 15.27 -5.67 -14.48
C VAL A 74 16.56 -4.89 -14.70
N ARG A 75 17.40 -4.81 -13.66
CA ARG A 75 18.74 -4.20 -13.72
C ARG A 75 19.77 -5.14 -13.11
N ALA A 76 21.02 -5.01 -13.55
CA ALA A 76 22.14 -5.70 -12.91
C ALA A 76 22.78 -4.75 -11.89
N VAL A 77 22.72 -5.12 -10.61
CA VAL A 77 23.37 -4.39 -9.52
C VAL A 77 24.57 -5.17 -9.00
N ARG A 78 25.59 -4.48 -8.51
CA ARG A 78 26.78 -5.10 -7.92
C ARG A 78 27.14 -4.38 -6.63
N ILE A 79 27.31 -5.13 -5.55
CA ILE A 79 27.69 -4.58 -4.25
C ILE A 79 29.13 -4.99 -3.97
N GLY A 80 30.04 -4.01 -3.93
CA GLY A 80 31.47 -4.25 -3.78
C GLY A 80 32.00 -5.20 -4.86
N ASP A 81 32.66 -6.27 -4.44
CA ASP A 81 33.26 -7.25 -5.33
C ASP A 81 32.34 -8.45 -5.67
N SER A 82 31.05 -8.43 -5.28
CA SER A 82 30.11 -9.53 -5.54
C SER A 82 29.96 -9.85 -7.04
N LEU A 83 29.38 -11.00 -7.35
CA LEU A 83 28.83 -11.20 -8.69
C LEU A 83 27.67 -10.21 -8.92
N PRO A 84 27.45 -9.71 -10.16
CA PRO A 84 26.26 -8.95 -10.48
C PRO A 84 24.99 -9.75 -10.13
N ALA A 85 24.08 -9.13 -9.40
CA ALA A 85 22.78 -9.68 -9.02
C ALA A 85 21.67 -8.98 -9.81
N PRO A 86 20.61 -9.70 -10.22
CA PRO A 86 19.44 -9.07 -10.81
C PRO A 86 18.63 -8.34 -9.73
N GLU A 87 18.34 -7.08 -9.98
CA GLU A 87 17.37 -6.28 -9.24
C GLU A 87 16.09 -6.19 -10.09
N PHE A 88 14.97 -6.61 -9.52
CA PHE A 88 13.66 -6.51 -10.16
C PHE A 88 12.84 -5.42 -9.49
N ARG A 89 12.34 -4.47 -10.28
CA ARG A 89 11.52 -3.36 -9.81
C ARG A 89 10.17 -3.38 -10.51
N ALA A 90 9.09 -3.58 -9.75
CA ALA A 90 7.74 -3.43 -10.28
C ALA A 90 7.45 -1.94 -10.57
N VAL A 91 7.15 -1.64 -11.83
CA VAL A 91 6.81 -0.28 -12.32
C VAL A 91 5.35 -0.16 -12.73
N ALA A 92 4.69 -1.29 -13.02
CA ALA A 92 3.24 -1.44 -13.09
C ALA A 92 2.85 -2.69 -12.30
N PHE A 93 1.81 -2.60 -11.48
CA PHE A 93 1.32 -3.73 -10.68
C PHE A 93 -0.15 -3.50 -10.33
N PRO A 94 -0.88 -4.54 -9.92
CA PRO A 94 -2.27 -4.42 -9.50
C PRO A 94 -2.41 -3.42 -8.34
N ASN A 95 -2.91 -2.23 -8.66
CA ASN A 95 -3.27 -1.26 -7.64
C ASN A 95 -4.60 -1.70 -7.02
N ASN A 96 -4.53 -2.44 -5.91
CA ASN A 96 -5.69 -2.89 -5.14
C ASN A 96 -6.64 -1.74 -4.76
N TRP A 97 -6.17 -0.50 -4.74
CA TRP A 97 -7.02 0.68 -4.57
C TRP A 97 -8.04 0.91 -5.70
N SER A 98 -7.64 0.71 -6.97
CA SER A 98 -8.43 1.10 -8.14
C SER A 98 -9.48 0.06 -8.52
N LYS A 99 -9.18 -1.23 -8.32
CA LYS A 99 -10.13 -2.33 -8.51
C LYS A 99 -11.22 -2.32 -7.42
N GLN A 100 -10.84 -2.09 -6.17
CA GLN A 100 -11.76 -1.99 -5.03
C GLN A 100 -12.69 -0.76 -5.07
N ALA A 101 -12.34 0.30 -5.81
CA ALA A 101 -13.20 1.46 -5.98
C ALA A 101 -14.38 1.22 -6.95
N ARG A 102 -14.34 0.14 -7.74
CA ARG A 102 -15.37 -0.23 -8.73
C ARG A 102 -16.28 -1.36 -8.28
N SER A 103 -15.85 -2.20 -7.33
CA SER A 103 -16.80 -3.02 -6.59
C SER A 103 -17.68 -2.08 -5.78
N ARG A 104 -18.92 -1.89 -6.24
CA ARG A 104 -19.98 -1.24 -5.46
C ARG A 104 -20.05 -1.97 -4.11
N ASN A 105 -19.54 -1.33 -3.07
CA ASN A 105 -19.47 -1.80 -1.68
C ASN A 105 -18.89 -3.23 -1.49
N PRO A 106 -17.60 -3.37 -1.16
CA PRO A 106 -17.04 -4.64 -0.66
C PRO A 106 -17.70 -5.14 0.64
N GLU A 107 -18.52 -4.31 1.31
CA GLU A 107 -19.24 -4.67 2.53
C GLU A 107 -20.48 -5.55 2.30
N SER A 108 -21.04 -5.57 1.07
CA SER A 108 -22.21 -6.41 0.75
C SER A 108 -21.85 -7.86 0.43
N SER A 109 -20.58 -8.19 0.21
CA SER A 109 -20.10 -9.56 -0.03
C SER A 109 -19.46 -10.23 1.19
N MET A 110 -19.26 -9.49 2.30
CA MET A 110 -18.64 -10.02 3.51
C MET A 110 -19.64 -10.92 4.27
N SER A 111 -19.20 -12.13 4.64
CA SER A 111 -19.98 -13.03 5.48
C SER A 111 -20.21 -12.43 6.88
N ASN A 112 -21.21 -12.94 7.59
CA ASN A 112 -21.44 -12.53 8.99
C ASN A 112 -20.26 -12.91 9.89
N ASP A 113 -19.58 -14.01 9.59
CA ASP A 113 -18.41 -14.46 10.35
C ASP A 113 -17.23 -13.51 10.18
N GLU A 114 -16.94 -13.07 8.95
CA GLU A 114 -15.91 -12.07 8.67
C GLU A 114 -16.23 -10.72 9.34
N ARG A 115 -17.51 -10.32 9.37
CA ARG A 115 -17.94 -9.14 10.15
C ARG A 115 -17.62 -9.31 11.63
N SER A 116 -17.91 -10.47 12.21
CA SER A 116 -17.62 -10.75 13.62
C SER A 116 -16.11 -10.69 13.89
N ARG A 117 -15.29 -11.40 13.10
CA ARG A 117 -13.83 -11.40 13.26
C ARG A 117 -13.25 -9.99 13.18
N ARG A 118 -13.74 -9.19 12.22
CA ARG A 118 -13.35 -7.78 12.08
C ARG A 118 -13.68 -6.97 13.33
N VAL A 119 -14.89 -7.11 13.86
CA VAL A 119 -15.29 -6.43 15.09
C VAL A 119 -14.37 -6.84 16.24
N ASP A 120 -14.12 -8.14 16.41
CA ASP A 120 -13.29 -8.67 17.50
C ASP A 120 -11.84 -8.19 17.41
N PHE A 121 -11.26 -8.18 16.21
CA PHE A 121 -9.92 -7.67 15.96
C PHE A 121 -9.79 -6.19 16.33
N PHE A 122 -10.68 -5.34 15.80
CA PHE A 122 -10.60 -3.90 16.02
C PHE A 122 -10.98 -3.49 17.44
N ASP A 123 -11.88 -4.22 18.12
CA ASP A 123 -12.16 -4.02 19.55
C ASP A 123 -10.94 -4.36 20.41
N THR A 124 -10.28 -5.48 20.12
CA THR A 124 -9.06 -5.89 20.81
C THR A 124 -7.92 -4.89 20.58
N LEU A 125 -7.72 -4.46 19.33
CA LEU A 125 -6.73 -3.45 18.97
C LEU A 125 -6.98 -2.13 19.72
N ALA A 126 -8.22 -1.66 19.72
CA ALA A 126 -8.63 -0.45 20.40
C ALA A 126 -8.33 -0.49 21.90
N ARG A 127 -8.76 -1.56 22.58
CA ARG A 127 -8.53 -1.75 24.01
C ARG A 127 -7.04 -1.75 24.35
N ARG A 128 -6.24 -2.51 23.60
CA ARG A 128 -4.78 -2.60 23.85
C ARG A 128 -4.05 -1.30 23.49
N ALA A 129 -4.50 -0.58 22.47
CA ALA A 129 -3.96 0.73 22.14
C ALA A 129 -4.21 1.75 23.27
N LEU A 130 -5.39 1.71 23.90
CA LEU A 130 -5.70 2.52 25.08
C LEU A 130 -4.82 2.14 26.29
N GLU A 131 -4.66 0.84 26.56
CA GLU A 131 -3.78 0.33 27.64
C GLU A 131 -2.33 0.78 27.45
N ARG A 132 -1.86 0.81 26.19
CA ARG A 132 -0.51 1.28 25.82
C ARG A 132 -0.39 2.80 25.70
N LYS A 133 -1.46 3.56 25.95
CA LYS A 133 -1.52 5.03 25.78
C LYS A 133 -1.14 5.49 24.37
N LEU A 134 -1.48 4.69 23.37
CA LEU A 134 -1.32 5.04 21.95
C LEU A 134 -2.51 5.90 21.46
N THR A 135 -3.53 6.12 22.29
CA THR A 135 -4.68 7.00 22.00
C THR A 135 -5.37 7.42 23.29
N ASP A 136 -5.96 8.61 23.29
CA ASP A 136 -6.79 9.15 24.39
C ASP A 136 -8.30 9.09 24.09
N SER A 137 -8.69 8.65 22.89
CA SER A 137 -10.09 8.69 22.45
C SER A 137 -10.86 7.52 23.03
N THR A 138 -11.83 7.77 23.91
CA THR A 138 -12.81 6.78 24.42
C THR A 138 -13.94 6.45 23.43
N GLY A 139 -13.89 7.00 22.20
CA GLY A 139 -14.90 6.85 21.14
C GLY A 139 -14.92 5.49 20.44
N PHE A 140 -14.61 4.41 21.17
CA PHE A 140 -14.43 3.06 20.62
C PHE A 140 -15.74 2.36 20.24
N GLY A 141 -16.88 2.75 20.82
CA GLY A 141 -18.17 2.08 20.61
C GLY A 141 -18.74 2.14 19.19
N SER A 142 -18.13 2.92 18.27
CA SER A 142 -18.51 2.98 16.85
C SER A 142 -17.48 2.35 15.90
N VAL A 143 -16.29 1.97 16.42
CA VAL A 143 -15.16 1.44 15.64
C VAL A 143 -15.43 0.03 15.12
N ALA A 144 -16.31 -0.74 15.77
CA ALA A 144 -16.84 -2.01 15.26
C ALA A 144 -17.48 -1.89 13.85
N LYS A 145 -17.88 -0.68 13.42
CA LYS A 145 -18.44 -0.40 12.09
C LYS A 145 -17.55 0.48 11.20
N SER A 146 -16.39 0.94 11.71
CA SER A 146 -15.53 1.90 11.03
C SER A 146 -14.23 1.25 10.57
N LYS A 147 -13.79 1.58 9.36
CA LYS A 147 -12.67 0.94 8.65
C LYS A 147 -11.29 1.28 9.22
N SER A 148 -11.20 1.73 10.46
CA SER A 148 -10.00 2.44 10.90
C SER A 148 -9.89 2.69 12.39
N PHE A 149 -8.65 2.77 12.83
CA PHE A 149 -8.23 3.31 14.12
C PHE A 149 -7.67 4.75 13.95
N PRO A 150 -8.49 5.81 14.08
CA PRO A 150 -7.97 7.17 14.08
C PRO A 150 -7.33 7.49 15.43
N CYS A 151 -6.00 7.56 15.49
CA CYS A 151 -5.34 8.28 16.57
C CYS A 151 -5.15 9.74 16.18
N ARG A 152 -5.47 10.64 17.11
CA ARG A 152 -5.25 12.07 16.95
C ARG A 152 -3.74 12.30 17.01
N VAL A 153 -3.14 12.70 15.89
CA VAL A 153 -1.92 13.49 15.93
C VAL A 153 -2.36 14.87 16.43
N GLY A 154 -1.57 15.53 17.27
CA GLY A 154 -1.92 16.83 17.86
C GLY A 154 -2.39 17.90 16.87
N GLU A 155 -2.15 17.71 15.57
CA GLU A 155 -2.46 18.62 14.47
C GLU A 155 -3.75 18.32 13.70
N ARG A 156 -4.44 19.38 13.25
CA ARG A 156 -5.66 19.24 12.45
C ARG A 156 -5.34 18.71 11.05
N GLY A 157 -6.01 17.63 10.66
CA GLY A 157 -5.86 17.04 9.32
C GLY A 157 -4.87 15.89 9.25
N LEU A 158 -4.18 15.57 10.34
CA LEU A 158 -3.30 14.40 10.45
C LEU A 158 -3.99 13.29 11.26
N LYS A 159 -3.91 12.05 10.78
CA LYS A 159 -4.53 10.90 11.45
C LYS A 159 -3.72 9.64 11.23
N TYR A 160 -3.49 8.86 12.28
CA TYR A 160 -3.08 7.47 12.10
C TYR A 160 -4.26 6.60 11.70
N TRP A 161 -4.01 5.53 10.95
CA TRP A 161 -5.00 4.52 10.60
C TRP A 161 -4.36 3.13 10.64
N VAL A 162 -5.17 2.15 11.02
CA VAL A 162 -4.89 0.73 10.84
C VAL A 162 -5.99 0.14 9.97
N ASP A 163 -5.59 -0.57 8.93
CA ASP A 163 -6.47 -1.37 8.07
C ASP A 163 -6.07 -2.84 8.15
N LEU A 164 -7.06 -3.73 8.17
CA LEU A 164 -6.88 -5.16 7.95
C LEU A 164 -7.97 -5.59 6.97
N ARG A 165 -7.57 -6.06 5.79
CA ARG A 165 -8.46 -6.36 4.67
C ARG A 165 -8.64 -7.87 4.53
N THR A 166 -9.79 -8.29 4.01
CA THR A 166 -10.03 -9.68 3.58
C THR A 166 -9.12 -10.08 2.41
N SER A 167 -8.62 -9.11 1.65
CA SER A 167 -7.69 -9.28 0.53
C SER A 167 -6.24 -9.58 0.96
N GLY A 168 -6.01 -9.98 2.21
CA GLY A 168 -4.68 -10.40 2.68
C GLY A 168 -3.68 -9.28 2.96
N VAL A 169 -4.12 -8.04 3.22
CA VAL A 169 -3.20 -6.94 3.59
C VAL A 169 -3.62 -6.27 4.88
N ALA A 170 -2.67 -6.19 5.83
CA ALA A 170 -2.67 -5.27 6.95
C ALA A 170 -1.81 -4.03 6.64
N SER A 171 -2.22 -2.86 7.15
CA SER A 171 -1.42 -1.64 7.03
C SER A 171 -1.56 -0.72 8.22
N VAL A 172 -0.45 -0.06 8.58
CA VAL A 172 -0.42 1.08 9.50
C VAL A 172 0.01 2.30 8.70
N GLN A 173 -0.74 3.41 8.80
CA GLN A 173 -0.52 4.59 7.99
C GLN A 173 -0.72 5.89 8.79
N LEU A 174 0.10 6.90 8.50
CA LEU A 174 -0.17 8.30 8.76
C LEU A 174 -0.84 8.88 7.52
N GLU A 175 -2.08 9.31 7.65
CA GLU A 175 -2.80 10.08 6.63
C GLU A 175 -2.57 11.58 6.86
N ILE A 176 -2.15 12.27 5.80
CA ILE A 176 -1.92 13.72 5.78
C ILE A 176 -3.00 14.37 4.90
N ARG A 177 -3.94 15.05 5.52
CA ARG A 177 -5.07 15.71 4.86
C ARG A 177 -5.45 16.99 5.60
N THR A 178 -4.61 18.01 5.44
CA THR A 178 -4.80 19.35 6.03
C THR A 178 -5.97 20.12 5.39
N GLY A 179 -6.39 19.72 4.19
CA GLY A 179 -7.38 20.43 3.38
C GLY A 179 -6.75 21.35 2.32
N ASP A 180 -5.44 21.59 2.41
CA ASP A 180 -4.63 22.26 1.40
C ASP A 180 -3.68 21.25 0.74
N MET A 181 -3.65 21.21 -0.59
CA MET A 181 -2.85 20.23 -1.32
C MET A 181 -1.35 20.55 -1.28
N GLY A 182 -0.97 21.82 -1.42
CA GLY A 182 0.42 22.25 -1.36
C GLY A 182 1.00 21.98 0.02
N ARG A 183 0.24 22.26 1.08
CA ARG A 183 0.64 21.92 2.44
C ARG A 183 0.82 20.42 2.66
N ASN A 184 -0.05 19.58 2.09
CA ASN A 184 0.12 18.12 2.18
C ASN A 184 1.36 17.65 1.42
N GLU A 185 1.68 18.27 0.29
CA GLU A 185 2.89 17.99 -0.48
C GLU A 185 4.15 18.40 0.29
N SER A 186 4.20 19.59 0.86
CA SER A 186 5.34 20.06 1.68
C SER A 186 5.60 19.15 2.89
N ILE A 187 4.54 18.69 3.58
CA ILE A 187 4.69 17.75 4.70
C ILE A 187 5.28 16.41 4.22
N ILE A 188 4.80 15.88 3.09
CA ILE A 188 5.32 14.62 2.53
C ILE A 188 6.78 14.80 2.08
N GLU A 189 7.10 15.88 1.38
CA GLU A 189 8.45 16.15 0.90
C GLU A 189 9.45 16.26 2.05
N ALA A 190 9.07 16.97 3.14
CA ALA A 190 9.92 17.08 4.32
C ALA A 190 10.15 15.71 5.00
N LEU A 191 9.12 14.87 5.12
CA LEU A 191 9.27 13.53 5.69
C LEU A 191 10.05 12.58 4.77
N GLU A 192 9.84 12.66 3.45
CA GLU A 192 10.61 11.91 2.45
C GLU A 192 12.10 12.30 2.49
N GLY A 193 12.40 13.58 2.72
CA GLY A 193 13.78 14.07 2.88
C GLY A 193 14.53 13.43 4.04
N ASP A 194 13.82 12.99 5.09
CA ASP A 194 14.39 12.29 6.25
C ASP A 194 14.09 10.77 6.26
N MET A 195 13.67 10.20 5.11
CA MET A 195 13.16 8.82 5.05
C MET A 195 14.15 7.76 5.55
N VAL A 196 15.46 7.98 5.36
CA VAL A 196 16.50 7.05 5.80
C VAL A 196 16.56 6.99 7.34
N SER A 197 16.54 8.14 7.99
CA SER A 197 16.55 8.24 9.46
C SER A 197 15.25 7.69 10.04
N ILE A 198 14.11 8.06 9.45
CA ILE A 198 12.80 7.54 9.82
C ILE A 198 12.78 6.00 9.72
N GLY A 199 13.27 5.44 8.61
CA GLY A 199 13.31 3.98 8.42
C GLY A 199 14.19 3.27 9.44
N GLN A 200 15.34 3.85 9.80
CA GLN A 200 16.23 3.32 10.83
C GLN A 200 15.58 3.35 12.22
N GLU A 201 14.90 4.44 12.59
CA GLU A 201 14.23 4.57 13.89
C GLU A 201 12.96 3.72 14.02
N LEU A 202 12.29 3.44 12.90
CA LEU A 202 11.13 2.55 12.81
C LEU A 202 11.53 1.08 12.78
N GLY A 203 12.71 0.75 12.26
CA GLY A 203 13.16 -0.62 12.01
C GLY A 203 12.58 -1.24 10.73
N PHE A 204 11.95 -0.44 9.87
CA PHE A 204 11.45 -0.82 8.55
C PHE A 204 11.41 0.40 7.64
N GLU A 205 11.47 0.19 6.32
CA GLU A 205 11.35 1.27 5.34
C GLU A 205 9.87 1.61 5.08
N PRO A 206 9.39 2.80 5.49
CA PRO A 206 8.02 3.20 5.20
C PRO A 206 7.87 3.63 3.73
N GLN A 207 6.68 3.41 3.18
CA GLN A 207 6.31 3.88 1.85
C GLN A 207 5.62 5.24 1.94
N PHE A 208 5.93 6.11 0.98
CA PHE A 208 5.37 7.45 0.88
C PHE A 208 4.48 7.57 -0.33
N PHE A 209 3.33 8.22 -0.14
CA PHE A 209 2.32 8.44 -1.16
C PHE A 209 2.04 9.94 -1.23
N ARG A 210 2.39 10.54 -2.37
CA ARG A 210 2.12 11.95 -2.65
C ARG A 210 0.66 12.19 -3.06
N PRO A 211 0.10 13.39 -2.81
CA PRO A 211 -1.17 13.80 -3.38
C PRO A 211 -1.17 13.65 -4.91
N ASP A 212 -2.29 13.21 -5.49
CA ASP A 212 -2.44 13.02 -6.94
C ASP A 212 -3.35 14.13 -7.50
N PRO A 213 -2.81 15.08 -8.28
CA PRO A 213 -3.56 16.21 -8.80
C PRO A 213 -4.55 15.83 -9.92
N ASP A 214 -4.34 14.72 -10.63
CA ASP A 214 -5.13 14.31 -11.81
C ASP A 214 -6.12 13.16 -11.53
N GLY A 215 -6.08 12.59 -10.32
CA GLY A 215 -6.94 11.48 -9.92
C GLY A 215 -8.44 11.79 -9.91
N ARG A 216 -9.28 10.84 -10.36
CA ARG A 216 -10.75 10.94 -10.26
C ARG A 216 -11.16 11.15 -8.78
N ARG A 217 -11.69 12.34 -8.48
CA ARG A 217 -12.01 12.90 -7.15
C ARG A 217 -10.79 13.29 -6.30
N GLY A 218 -9.84 14.04 -6.85
CA GLY A 218 -8.91 14.91 -6.09
C GLY A 218 -8.35 14.25 -4.84
N ARG A 219 -7.35 13.38 -4.98
CA ARG A 219 -6.62 12.84 -3.84
C ARG A 219 -5.74 13.94 -3.27
N ILE A 220 -6.36 14.82 -2.48
CA ILE A 220 -5.71 15.92 -1.74
C ILE A 220 -4.78 15.34 -0.67
N LYS A 221 -4.90 14.06 -0.31
CA LYS A 221 -4.18 13.46 0.82
C LYS A 221 -2.83 12.87 0.41
N GLY A 222 -1.82 13.11 1.25
CA GLY A 222 -0.58 12.33 1.28
C GLY A 222 -0.66 11.23 2.34
N ALA A 223 0.25 10.26 2.30
CA ALA A 223 0.38 9.28 3.36
C ALA A 223 1.78 8.69 3.50
N VAL A 224 2.11 8.30 4.73
CA VAL A 224 3.29 7.48 5.08
C VAL A 224 2.79 6.17 5.65
N MET A 225 3.23 5.02 5.16
CA MET A 225 2.63 3.74 5.55
C MET A 225 3.57 2.55 5.49
N THR A 226 3.19 1.50 6.21
CA THR A 226 3.81 0.17 6.17
C THR A 226 2.74 -0.89 6.00
N PHE A 227 3.12 -2.01 5.39
CA PHE A 227 2.22 -3.11 5.04
C PHE A 227 2.79 -4.44 5.53
N ARG A 228 1.88 -5.40 5.74
CA ARG A 228 2.19 -6.80 5.95
C ARG A 228 1.11 -7.65 5.28
N ASP A 229 1.52 -8.79 4.75
CA ASP A 229 0.58 -9.82 4.30
C ASP A 229 -0.13 -10.41 5.52
N ALA A 230 -1.44 -10.17 5.59
CA ALA A 230 -2.30 -10.63 6.66
C ALA A 230 -3.78 -10.48 6.26
N SER A 231 -4.56 -11.51 6.52
CA SER A 231 -6.01 -11.53 6.29
C SER A 231 -6.78 -11.55 7.60
N ILE A 232 -7.98 -10.96 7.61
CA ILE A 232 -8.91 -11.13 8.74
C ILE A 232 -9.36 -12.58 8.95
N ASN A 233 -9.12 -13.44 7.95
CA ASN A 233 -9.45 -14.86 7.96
C ASN A 233 -8.26 -15.75 8.37
N ASP A 234 -7.12 -15.17 8.74
CA ASP A 234 -5.95 -15.92 9.18
C ASP A 234 -6.23 -16.70 10.50
N PRO A 235 -5.44 -17.76 10.79
CA PRO A 235 -5.49 -18.46 12.06
C PRO A 235 -5.32 -17.55 13.29
N PRO A 236 -5.91 -17.88 14.45
CA PRO A 236 -5.91 -17.01 15.63
C PRO A 236 -4.52 -16.54 16.10
N ASP A 237 -3.50 -17.39 15.98
CA ASP A 237 -2.10 -17.07 16.27
C ASP A 237 -1.54 -15.98 15.32
N GLN A 238 -1.82 -16.09 14.03
CA GLN A 238 -1.41 -15.09 13.03
C GLN A 238 -2.19 -13.78 13.17
N ILE A 239 -3.46 -13.84 13.57
CA ILE A 239 -4.26 -12.65 13.91
C ILE A 239 -3.66 -11.92 15.11
N GLU A 240 -3.22 -12.65 16.13
CA GLU A 240 -2.56 -12.07 17.30
C GLU A 240 -1.21 -11.43 16.92
N GLU A 241 -0.40 -12.08 16.08
CA GLU A 241 0.82 -11.48 15.53
C GLU A 241 0.55 -10.20 14.75
N THR A 242 -0.50 -10.19 13.92
CA THR A 242 -0.92 -9.03 13.13
C THR A 242 -1.36 -7.90 14.05
N LEU A 243 -2.08 -8.22 15.13
CA LEU A 243 -2.51 -7.25 16.12
C LEU A 243 -1.32 -6.61 16.85
N VAL A 244 -0.34 -7.42 17.25
CA VAL A 244 0.90 -6.93 17.88
C VAL A 244 1.67 -6.03 16.92
N TRP A 245 1.83 -6.47 15.66
CA TRP A 245 2.49 -5.69 14.61
C TRP A 245 1.81 -4.34 14.39
N CYS A 246 0.47 -4.29 14.35
CA CYS A 246 -0.27 -3.04 14.24
C CYS A 246 -0.01 -2.09 15.42
N LEU A 247 0.03 -2.62 16.66
CA LEU A 247 0.30 -1.81 17.85
C LEU A 247 1.73 -1.27 17.88
N GLU A 248 2.70 -2.08 17.46
CA GLU A 248 4.10 -1.69 17.34
C GLU A 248 4.31 -0.64 16.24
N GLY A 249 3.68 -0.84 15.08
CA GLY A 249 3.69 0.13 13.98
C GLY A 249 3.08 1.47 14.41
N LEU A 250 1.94 1.45 15.10
CA LEU A 250 1.32 2.66 15.65
C LEU A 250 2.23 3.38 16.63
N GLY A 251 2.78 2.67 17.61
CA GLY A 251 3.69 3.25 18.59
C GLY A 251 5.00 3.77 17.98
N GLY A 252 5.53 3.05 16.98
CA GLY A 252 6.69 3.47 16.20
C GLY A 252 6.41 4.76 15.43
N PHE A 253 5.28 4.81 14.71
CA PHE A 253 4.86 6.00 13.97
C PHE A 253 4.68 7.20 14.90
N GLN A 254 4.01 7.04 16.04
CA GLN A 254 3.87 8.13 17.02
C GLN A 254 5.24 8.63 17.51
N ARG A 255 6.09 7.70 17.95
CA ARG A 255 7.40 8.03 18.51
C ARG A 255 8.32 8.72 17.51
N VAL A 256 8.30 8.30 16.25
CA VAL A 256 9.26 8.73 15.22
C VAL A 256 8.72 9.93 14.42
N LEU A 257 7.44 9.92 14.05
CA LEU A 257 6.87 10.92 13.15
C LEU A 257 6.32 12.15 13.89
N GLU A 258 5.75 12.02 15.09
CA GLU A 258 5.16 13.19 15.78
C GLU A 258 6.16 14.31 16.09
N PRO A 259 7.39 14.03 16.60
CA PRO A 259 8.37 15.10 16.83
C PRO A 259 8.75 15.84 15.55
N ARG A 260 8.86 15.12 14.42
CA ARG A 260 9.20 15.66 13.10
C ARG A 260 8.06 16.48 12.53
N LEU A 261 6.83 15.94 12.59
CA LEU A 261 5.62 16.62 12.16
C LEU A 261 5.47 17.96 12.87
N ARG A 262 5.71 18.02 14.19
CA ARG A 262 5.64 19.28 14.94
C ARG A 262 6.59 20.34 14.38
N VAL A 263 7.85 19.97 14.13
CA VAL A 263 8.85 20.90 13.55
C VAL A 263 8.42 21.36 12.15
N ILE A 264 8.02 20.42 11.29
CA ILE A 264 7.58 20.71 9.91
C ILE A 264 6.36 21.66 9.91
N ILE A 265 5.39 21.41 10.79
CA ILE A 265 4.18 22.22 10.90
C ILE A 265 4.51 23.62 11.43
N ASP A 266 5.33 23.73 12.48
CA ASP A 266 5.75 25.01 13.06
C ASP A 266 6.51 25.87 12.02
N GLU A 267 7.34 25.25 11.17
CA GLU A 267 8.04 25.91 10.07
C GLU A 267 7.07 26.43 8.99
N LEU A 268 6.14 25.58 8.54
CA LEU A 268 5.13 25.96 7.54
C LEU A 268 4.21 27.08 8.03
N ASP A 269 3.79 27.03 9.29
CA ASP A 269 2.93 28.07 9.88
C ASP A 269 3.67 29.41 10.04
N SER A 270 5.00 29.38 10.20
CA SER A 270 5.84 30.57 10.29
C SER A 270 6.07 31.24 8.93
N GLU A 271 6.02 30.49 7.83
CA GLU A 271 6.14 31.01 6.46
C GLU A 271 4.83 31.63 5.94
N GLU A 272 3.68 31.21 6.49
CA GLU A 272 2.35 31.71 6.13
C GLU A 272 1.93 32.99 6.90
N ALA A 273 2.66 33.39 7.95
CA ALA A 273 2.35 34.50 8.87
C ALA A 273 3.00 35.85 8.50
#